data_AF-A0A6L3YRJ5-F1
#
_entry.id   AF-A0A6L3YRJ5-F1
#
_cell.length_a   1.000
_cell.length_b   1.000
_cell.length_c   1.000
_cell.angle_alpha   90.00
_cell.angle_beta   90.00
_cell.angle_gamma   90.00
#
_symmetry.space_group_name_H-M   'P 1'
#
loop_
_entity.id
_entity.type
_entity.pdbx_description
1 polymer ?
#
loop_
_entity_poly.entity_id
_entity_poly.type
_entity_poly.pdbx_seq_one_letter_code
_entity_poly.pdbx_strand_id
1 'polypeptide(L)'
;MSKHEAHAPHLLIVEARFYDDLADALLDGAKAALDEAGATYDVVTVPGALEVPAVISFALDGEDNGGKEYDGFVALGTVIRGETYHFDIVSNESCRALTDLAVEESIAIGNGILTVENEEQAWVRARREDKDKGGFAARAALTMIDLRKKFGV
;
A
#
# COMPACT_ATOMS: atom_id res chain seq x y z
N MET A 1 -10.95 12.94 29.48
CA MET A 1 -9.79 12.89 28.58
C MET A 1 -9.18 11.51 28.72
N SER A 2 -9.58 10.58 27.86
CA SER A 2 -9.02 9.22 27.86
C SER A 2 -7.58 9.29 27.39
N LYS A 3 -6.64 8.78 28.19
CA LYS A 3 -5.29 8.47 27.72
C LYS A 3 -5.45 7.36 26.69
N HIS A 4 -5.36 7.68 25.39
CA HIS A 4 -5.12 6.64 24.40
C HIS A 4 -3.75 6.05 24.72
N GLU A 5 -3.74 4.81 25.23
CA GLU A 5 -2.52 4.00 25.19
C GLU A 5 -2.11 3.94 23.73
N ALA A 6 -0.88 4.37 23.44
CA ALA A 6 -0.34 4.32 22.09
C ALA A 6 -0.16 2.85 21.72
N HIS A 7 -1.16 2.25 21.08
CA HIS A 7 -1.01 0.94 20.47
C HIS A 7 -0.14 1.07 19.21
N ALA A 8 0.65 0.04 18.92
CA ALA A 8 1.37 -0.05 17.66
C ALA A 8 0.37 0.01 16.49
N PRO A 9 0.61 0.83 15.46
CA PRO A 9 -0.29 0.90 14.32
C PRO A 9 -0.39 -0.47 13.64
N HIS A 10 -1.61 -0.87 13.29
CA HIS A 10 -1.89 -2.10 12.56
C HIS A 10 -2.32 -1.78 11.13
N LEU A 11 -1.60 -2.27 10.12
CA LEU A 11 -1.83 -1.94 8.72
C LEU A 11 -2.28 -3.16 7.90
N LEU A 12 -2.96 -2.91 6.79
CA LEU A 12 -3.18 -3.92 5.75
C LEU A 12 -2.26 -3.65 4.56
N ILE A 13 -1.39 -4.59 4.24
CA ILE A 13 -0.65 -4.60 2.97
C ILE A 13 -1.49 -5.33 1.93
N VAL A 14 -1.85 -4.64 0.85
CA VAL A 14 -2.53 -5.23 -0.30
C VAL A 14 -1.53 -5.26 -1.46
N GLU A 15 -1.06 -6.44 -1.83
CA GLU A 15 -0.09 -6.60 -2.91
C GLU A 15 -0.71 -7.19 -4.19
N ALA A 16 -0.58 -6.44 -5.29
CA ALA A 16 -0.88 -6.91 -6.63
C ALA A 16 0.30 -7.71 -7.18
N ARG A 17 0.12 -9.03 -7.30
CA ARG A 17 1.17 -9.97 -7.66
C ARG A 17 0.98 -10.48 -9.09
N PHE A 18 1.61 -9.79 -10.03
CA PHE A 18 1.75 -10.25 -11.42
C PHE A 18 3.17 -10.78 -11.73
N TYR A 19 4.18 -10.23 -11.05
CA TYR A 19 5.58 -10.66 -11.12
C TYR A 19 6.03 -11.08 -9.71
N ASP A 20 6.13 -12.39 -9.44
CA ASP A 20 6.37 -12.92 -8.09
C ASP A 20 7.61 -12.32 -7.42
N ASP A 21 8.76 -12.35 -8.11
CA ASP A 21 10.02 -11.92 -7.50
C ASP A 21 10.07 -10.39 -7.23
N LEU A 22 9.39 -9.59 -8.07
CA LEU A 22 9.28 -8.14 -7.85
C LEU A 22 8.29 -7.81 -6.73
N ALA A 23 7.21 -8.59 -6.61
CA ALA A 23 6.27 -8.47 -5.50
C ALA A 23 6.96 -8.80 -4.18
N ASP A 24 7.73 -9.89 -4.12
CA ASP A 24 8.49 -10.27 -2.94
C ASP A 24 9.52 -9.19 -2.54
N ALA A 25 10.20 -8.55 -3.50
CA ALA A 25 11.13 -7.45 -3.23
C ALA A 25 10.43 -6.19 -2.68
N LEU A 26 9.29 -5.79 -3.26
CA LEU A 26 8.48 -4.69 -2.73
C LEU A 26 7.95 -5.01 -1.33
N LEU A 27 7.48 -6.24 -1.13
CA LEU A 27 6.94 -6.68 0.14
C LEU A 27 8.02 -6.73 1.22
N ASP A 28 9.24 -7.17 0.92
CA ASP A 28 10.37 -7.15 1.86
C ASP A 28 10.66 -5.72 2.34
N GLY A 29 10.75 -4.75 1.42
CA GLY A 29 10.96 -3.35 1.75
C GLY A 29 9.85 -2.78 2.64
N ALA A 30 8.59 -3.07 2.31
CA ALA A 30 7.43 -2.64 3.09
C ALA A 30 7.43 -3.23 4.50
N LYS A 31 7.61 -4.56 4.61
CA LYS A 31 7.66 -5.27 5.90
C LYS A 31 8.80 -4.76 6.78
N ALA A 32 10.00 -4.65 6.23
CA ALA A 32 11.16 -4.15 6.96
C ALA A 32 10.92 -2.75 7.53
N ALA A 33 10.30 -1.85 6.76
CA ALA A 33 9.98 -0.50 7.23
C ALA A 33 8.89 -0.47 8.31
N LEU A 34 7.88 -1.34 8.23
CA LEU A 34 6.85 -1.45 9.26
C LEU A 34 7.40 -2.08 10.55
N ASP A 35 8.20 -3.14 10.41
CA ASP A 35 8.88 -3.81 11.53
C ASP A 35 9.84 -2.86 12.27
N GLU A 36 10.61 -2.05 11.53
CA GLU A 36 11.49 -1.02 12.11
C GLU A 36 10.72 0.01 12.94
N ALA A 37 9.50 0.36 12.51
CA ALA A 37 8.61 1.27 13.22
C ALA A 37 7.84 0.61 14.37
N GLY A 38 7.99 -0.70 14.57
CA GLY A 38 7.21 -1.46 15.55
C GLY A 38 5.73 -1.59 15.21
N ALA A 39 5.35 -1.36 13.95
CA ALA A 39 4.00 -1.55 13.46
C ALA A 39 3.71 -3.05 13.26
N THR A 40 2.44 -3.40 13.17
CA THR A 40 2.00 -4.76 12.82
C THR A 40 1.20 -4.72 11.53
N TYR A 41 1.06 -5.84 10.84
CA TYR A 41 0.35 -5.86 9.57
C TYR A 41 -0.19 -7.23 9.19
N ASP A 42 -1.25 -7.22 8.39
CA ASP A 42 -1.68 -8.36 7.58
C ASP A 42 -1.26 -8.15 6.12
N VAL A 43 -1.21 -9.24 5.35
CA VAL A 43 -0.92 -9.20 3.92
C VAL A 43 -2.00 -9.96 3.17
N VAL A 44 -2.54 -9.33 2.13
CA VAL A 44 -3.45 -9.96 1.17
C VAL A 44 -2.94 -9.77 -0.24
N THR A 45 -3.07 -10.80 -1.06
CA THR A 45 -2.61 -10.80 -2.45
C THR A 45 -3.80 -10.69 -3.40
N VAL A 46 -3.68 -9.82 -4.39
CA VAL A 46 -4.67 -9.61 -5.47
C VAL A 46 -4.01 -9.85 -6.83
N PRO A 47 -4.80 -10.20 -7.88
CA PRO A 47 -4.22 -10.52 -9.19
C PRO A 47 -3.59 -9.33 -9.90
N GLY A 48 -4.03 -8.09 -9.62
CA GLY A 48 -3.57 -6.90 -10.34
C GLY A 48 -3.77 -5.60 -9.55
N ALA A 49 -3.15 -4.54 -10.05
CA ALA A 49 -3.13 -3.22 -9.41
C ALA A 49 -4.52 -2.55 -9.37
N LEU A 50 -5.42 -2.92 -10.29
CA LEU A 50 -6.79 -2.39 -10.34
C LEU A 50 -7.68 -2.94 -9.22
N GLU A 51 -7.34 -4.11 -8.66
CA GLU A 51 -8.10 -4.72 -7.58
C GLU A 51 -7.71 -4.19 -6.19
N VAL A 52 -6.56 -3.52 -6.08
CA VAL A 52 -6.05 -2.99 -4.79
C VAL A 52 -7.04 -2.03 -4.11
N PRO A 53 -7.61 -1.01 -4.79
CA PRO A 53 -8.60 -0.12 -4.19
C PRO A 53 -9.85 -0.86 -3.70
N ALA A 54 -10.33 -1.85 -4.46
CA ALA A 54 -11.52 -2.62 -4.09
C ALA A 54 -11.28 -3.45 -2.83
N VAL A 55 -10.10 -4.07 -2.68
CA VAL A 55 -9.78 -4.84 -1.47
C VAL A 55 -9.61 -3.96 -0.24
N ILE A 56 -9.09 -2.74 -0.39
CA ILE A 56 -9.10 -1.75 0.70
C ILE A 56 -10.55 -1.43 1.09
N SER A 57 -11.43 -1.15 0.11
CA SER A 57 -12.85 -0.92 0.37
C SER A 57 -13.53 -2.11 1.06
N PHE A 58 -13.21 -3.36 0.68
CA PHE A 58 -13.74 -4.54 1.38
C PHE A 58 -13.27 -4.64 2.83
N ALA A 59 -12.04 -4.20 3.13
CA ALA A 59 -11.55 -4.17 4.50
C ALA A 59 -12.30 -3.14 5.36
N LEU A 60 -12.60 -1.95 4.79
CA LEU A 60 -13.41 -0.93 5.45
C LEU A 60 -14.85 -1.41 5.71
N ASP A 61 -15.50 -1.99 4.69
CA ASP A 61 -16.83 -2.59 4.87
C ASP A 61 -16.79 -3.71 5.93
N GLY A 62 -15.70 -4.48 5.96
CA GLY A 62 -15.47 -5.50 6.97
C GLY A 62 -15.38 -4.93 8.39
N GLU A 63 -14.65 -3.82 8.56
CA GLU A 63 -14.51 -3.08 9.82
C GLU A 63 -15.88 -2.64 10.36
N ASP A 64 -16.71 -2.01 9.53
CA ASP A 64 -18.06 -1.58 9.88
C ASP A 64 -18.97 -2.74 10.34
N ASN A 65 -18.67 -3.96 9.89
CA ASN A 65 -19.37 -5.17 10.26
C ASN A 65 -18.75 -5.90 11.48
N GLY A 66 -17.86 -5.23 12.22
CA GLY A 66 -17.17 -5.79 13.40
C GLY A 66 -15.99 -6.70 13.03
N GLY A 67 -15.46 -6.53 11.82
CA GLY A 67 -14.23 -7.14 11.35
C GLY A 67 -12.98 -6.51 11.97
N LYS A 68 -11.84 -6.69 11.31
CA LYS A 68 -10.56 -6.18 11.79
C LYS A 68 -10.38 -4.72 11.39
N GLU A 69 -10.10 -3.88 12.38
CA GLU A 69 -9.74 -2.47 12.19
C GLU A 69 -8.29 -2.34 11.70
N TYR A 70 -8.06 -1.42 10.75
CA TYR A 70 -6.72 -1.08 10.28
C TYR A 70 -6.47 0.43 10.41
N ASP A 71 -5.35 0.81 11.02
CA ASP A 71 -4.92 2.20 11.13
C ASP A 71 -4.60 2.80 9.74
N GLY A 72 -4.16 1.96 8.79
CA GLY A 72 -3.85 2.39 7.43
C GLY A 72 -3.47 1.23 6.51
N PHE A 73 -3.16 1.58 5.26
CA PHE A 73 -3.00 0.61 4.17
C PHE A 73 -1.69 0.88 3.41
N VAL A 74 -1.10 -0.19 2.89
CA VAL A 74 0.02 -0.12 1.94
C VAL A 74 -0.40 -0.83 0.66
N ALA A 75 -0.49 -0.08 -0.44
CA ALA A 75 -0.81 -0.59 -1.75
C ALA A 75 0.48 -0.91 -2.50
N LEU A 76 0.75 -2.18 -2.78
CA LEU A 76 1.95 -2.62 -3.52
C LEU A 76 1.55 -3.19 -4.87
N GLY A 77 2.37 -2.95 -5.88
CA GLY A 77 2.17 -3.53 -7.21
C GLY A 77 3.27 -3.10 -8.17
N THR A 78 3.43 -3.82 -9.27
CA THR A 78 4.34 -3.41 -10.34
C THR A 78 3.67 -3.50 -11.68
N VAL A 79 3.56 -2.36 -12.34
CA VAL A 79 3.05 -2.21 -13.71
C VAL A 79 4.24 -1.86 -14.59
N ILE A 80 4.57 -2.76 -15.52
CA ILE A 80 5.67 -2.58 -16.48
C ILE A 80 5.06 -2.32 -17.86
N ARG A 81 5.58 -1.31 -18.57
CA ARG A 81 5.09 -0.99 -19.91
C ARG A 81 5.33 -2.14 -20.88
N GLY A 82 4.23 -2.67 -21.42
CA GLY A 82 4.23 -3.67 -22.47
C GLY A 82 3.95 -3.07 -23.85
N GLU A 83 3.49 -3.91 -24.77
CA GLU A 83 3.24 -3.53 -26.17
C GLU A 83 1.92 -2.77 -26.38
N THR A 84 1.01 -2.81 -25.41
CA THR A 84 -0.34 -2.26 -25.54
C THR A 84 -0.58 -1.11 -24.58
N TYR A 85 -1.60 -0.30 -24.89
CA TYR A 85 -2.04 0.83 -24.06
C TYR A 85 -2.60 0.42 -22.68
N HIS A 86 -2.78 -0.89 -22.42
CA HIS A 86 -3.29 -1.38 -21.15
C HIS A 86 -2.43 -0.96 -19.95
N PHE A 87 -1.12 -0.78 -20.15
CA PHE A 87 -0.22 -0.21 -19.15
C PHE A 87 -0.71 1.14 -18.62
N ASP A 88 -1.00 2.09 -19.52
CA ASP A 88 -1.39 3.45 -19.16
C ASP A 88 -2.74 3.44 -18.42
N ILE A 89 -3.68 2.57 -18.82
CA ILE A 89 -4.97 2.40 -18.14
C ILE A 89 -4.76 1.89 -16.70
N VAL A 90 -4.02 0.79 -16.52
CA VAL A 90 -3.80 0.19 -15.20
C VAL A 90 -3.03 1.15 -14.28
N SER A 91 -1.98 1.78 -14.80
CA SER A 91 -1.17 2.77 -14.08
C SER A 91 -2.02 3.95 -13.59
N ASN A 92 -2.80 4.56 -14.49
CA ASN A 92 -3.55 5.77 -14.17
C ASN A 92 -4.74 5.49 -13.26
N GLU A 93 -5.54 4.48 -13.58
CA GLU A 93 -6.77 4.20 -12.84
C GLU A 93 -6.50 3.62 -11.46
N SER A 94 -5.44 2.83 -11.27
CA SER A 94 -5.05 2.37 -9.92
C SER A 94 -4.61 3.55 -9.03
N CYS A 95 -3.80 4.46 -9.57
CA CYS A 95 -3.36 5.66 -8.84
C CYS A 95 -4.54 6.58 -8.50
N ARG A 96 -5.40 6.85 -9.49
CA ARG A 96 -6.61 7.67 -9.30
C ARG A 96 -7.51 7.06 -8.24
N ALA A 97 -7.87 5.78 -8.36
CA ALA A 97 -8.78 5.12 -7.44
C ALA A 97 -8.24 5.08 -6.00
N LEU A 98 -6.93 4.83 -5.80
CA LEU A 98 -6.33 4.91 -4.46
C LEU A 98 -6.36 6.33 -3.88
N THR A 99 -6.14 7.34 -4.73
CA THR A 99 -6.16 8.74 -4.30
C THR A 99 -7.58 9.17 -3.92
N ASP A 100 -8.56 8.85 -4.78
CA ASP A 100 -9.97 9.14 -4.53
C ASP A 100 -10.43 8.42 -3.25
N LEU A 101 -10.12 7.14 -3.09
CA LEU A 101 -10.46 6.37 -1.89
C LEU A 101 -9.84 6.95 -0.60
N ALA A 102 -8.57 7.36 -0.64
CA ALA A 102 -7.92 7.99 0.52
C ALA A 102 -8.61 9.29 0.95
N VAL A 103 -9.10 10.07 -0.02
CA VAL A 103 -9.80 11.34 0.23
C VAL A 103 -11.23 11.11 0.69
N GLU A 104 -11.96 10.24 0.01
CA GLU A 104 -13.37 9.95 0.26
C GLU A 104 -13.56 9.32 1.65
N GLU A 105 -12.71 8.34 2.00
CA GLU A 105 -12.81 7.62 3.27
C GLU A 105 -11.93 8.22 4.38
N SER A 106 -11.14 9.26 4.07
CA SER A 106 -10.20 9.90 5.01
C SER A 106 -9.24 8.91 5.69
N ILE A 107 -8.72 7.95 4.92
CA ILE A 107 -7.83 6.88 5.39
C ILE A 107 -6.38 7.09 4.97
N ALA A 108 -5.45 6.49 5.73
CA ALA A 108 -4.03 6.53 5.42
C ALA A 108 -3.66 5.45 4.39
N ILE A 109 -3.21 5.87 3.20
CA ILE A 109 -2.72 4.94 2.15
C ILE A 109 -1.30 5.31 1.74
N GLY A 110 -0.39 4.34 1.89
CA GLY A 110 0.93 4.36 1.26
C GLY A 110 0.89 3.75 -0.14
N ASN A 111 1.04 4.57 -1.18
CA ASN A 111 1.04 4.08 -2.56
C ASN A 111 2.44 3.65 -3.03
N GLY A 112 2.62 2.34 -3.17
CA GLY A 112 3.81 1.66 -3.68
C GLY A 112 3.56 0.93 -5.00
N ILE A 113 2.54 1.31 -5.78
CA ILE A 113 2.34 0.79 -7.13
C ILE A 113 3.38 1.42 -8.07
N LEU A 114 4.32 0.60 -8.54
CA LEU A 114 5.35 1.01 -9.48
C LEU A 114 4.80 1.11 -10.89
N THR A 115 5.13 2.19 -11.58
CA THR A 115 4.82 2.41 -13.00
C THR A 115 6.14 2.67 -13.72
N VAL A 116 6.60 1.68 -14.47
CA VAL A 116 7.97 1.64 -15.01
C VAL A 116 8.00 1.23 -16.47
N GLU A 117 9.04 1.67 -17.19
CA GLU A 117 9.17 1.41 -18.63
C GLU A 117 9.70 0.00 -18.93
N ASN A 118 10.39 -0.64 -17.99
CA ASN A 118 11.00 -1.97 -18.19
C ASN A 118 11.35 -2.66 -16.86
N GLU A 119 11.78 -3.92 -16.96
CA GLU A 119 12.13 -4.78 -15.81
C GLU A 119 13.33 -4.27 -15.01
N GLU A 120 14.36 -3.73 -15.67
CA GLU A 120 15.53 -3.16 -14.99
C GLU A 120 15.10 -2.02 -14.05
N GLN A 121 14.25 -1.12 -14.53
CA GLN A 121 13.69 -0.05 -13.72
C GLN A 121 12.82 -0.58 -12.57
N ALA A 122 12.09 -1.67 -12.79
CA ALA A 122 11.29 -2.34 -11.76
C ALA A 122 12.18 -2.81 -10.61
N TRP A 123 13.26 -3.54 -10.93
CA TRP A 123 14.19 -4.06 -9.93
C TRP A 123 14.86 -2.96 -9.11
N VAL A 124 15.36 -1.90 -9.75
CA VAL A 124 15.98 -0.75 -9.07
C VAL A 124 14.99 -0.07 -8.10
N ARG A 125 13.69 -0.14 -8.39
CA ARG A 125 12.64 0.47 -7.55
C ARG A 125 12.14 -0.47 -6.46
N ALA A 126 12.05 -1.77 -6.74
CA ALA A 126 11.49 -2.75 -5.84
C ALA A 126 12.45 -3.12 -4.71
N ARG A 127 13.75 -3.31 -5.01
CA ARG A 127 14.73 -3.81 -4.04
C ARG A 127 14.94 -2.84 -2.87
N ARG A 128 15.00 -3.41 -1.67
CA ARG A 128 15.24 -2.69 -0.42
C ARG A 128 16.63 -2.05 -0.39
N GLU A 129 17.62 -2.68 -0.99
CA GLU A 129 19.01 -2.19 -1.02
C GLU A 129 19.20 -1.03 -2.01
N ASP A 130 18.20 -0.75 -2.84
CA ASP A 130 18.29 0.19 -3.95
C ASP A 130 17.37 1.40 -3.67
N LYS A 131 16.24 1.57 -4.40
CA LYS A 131 15.31 2.69 -4.13
C LYS A 131 14.17 2.37 -3.16
N ASP A 132 14.03 1.12 -2.73
CA ASP A 132 13.11 0.68 -1.66
C ASP A 132 11.72 1.33 -1.73
N LYS A 133 11.02 1.17 -2.86
CA LYS A 133 9.69 1.78 -3.01
C LYS A 133 8.62 1.11 -2.16
N GLY A 134 8.78 -0.17 -1.83
CA GLY A 134 7.95 -0.84 -0.83
C GLY A 134 8.08 -0.19 0.54
N GLY A 135 9.31 -0.02 1.04
CA GLY A 135 9.54 0.65 2.32
C GLY A 135 9.15 2.12 2.31
N PHE A 136 9.34 2.83 1.18
CA PHE A 136 8.89 4.22 1.06
C PHE A 136 7.36 4.32 1.18
N ALA A 137 6.61 3.42 0.55
CA ALA A 137 5.16 3.38 0.66
C ALA A 137 4.71 3.07 2.10
N ALA A 138 5.35 2.10 2.77
CA ALA A 138 5.09 1.80 4.18
C ALA A 138 5.35 3.01 5.11
N ARG A 139 6.50 3.69 4.94
CA ARG A 139 6.82 4.91 5.71
C ARG A 139 5.82 6.05 5.42
N ALA A 140 5.35 6.16 4.18
CA ALA A 140 4.31 7.11 3.83
C ALA A 140 2.99 6.79 4.53
N ALA A 141 2.57 5.52 4.57
CA ALA A 141 1.38 5.09 5.30
C ALA A 141 1.47 5.44 6.79
N LEU A 142 2.59 5.12 7.44
CA LEU A 142 2.84 5.47 8.85
C LEU A 142 2.77 6.98 9.09
N THR A 143 3.37 7.78 8.22
CA THR A 143 3.29 9.25 8.30
C THR A 143 1.85 9.74 8.19
N MET A 144 1.06 9.15 7.29
CA MET A 144 -0.34 9.50 7.12
C MET A 144 -1.20 9.07 8.32
N ILE A 145 -0.88 7.94 8.97
CA ILE A 145 -1.50 7.51 10.23
C ILE A 145 -1.26 8.54 11.33
N ASP A 146 -0.02 9.01 11.48
CA ASP A 146 0.33 10.02 12.49
C ASP A 146 -0.38 11.35 12.22
N LEU A 147 -0.50 11.76 10.96
CA LEU A 147 -1.26 12.95 10.57
C LEU A 147 -2.75 12.78 10.85
N ARG A 148 -3.34 11.64 10.49
CA ARG A 148 -4.74 11.30 10.76
C ARG A 148 -5.05 11.39 12.25
N LYS A 149 -4.21 10.76 13.08
CA LYS A 149 -4.25 10.85 14.56
C LYS A 149 -4.11 12.28 15.07
N LYS A 150 -3.17 13.05 14.51
CA LYS A 150 -2.95 14.46 14.89
C LYS A 150 -4.17 15.35 14.61
N PHE A 151 -4.91 15.08 13.54
CA PHE A 151 -6.13 15.81 13.21
C PHE A 151 -7.39 15.24 13.89
N GLY A 152 -7.28 14.10 14.57
CA GLY A 152 -8.39 13.48 15.31
C GLY A 152 -9.48 12.94 14.40
N VAL A 153 -9.11 12.54 13.19
CA VAL A 153 -9.98 11.85 12.22
C VAL A 153 -9.61 10.39 12.12
#